data_AF-A0A8S2W3M5-F1
#
_entry.id   AF-A0A8S2W3M5-F1
#
_cell.length_a   1.000
_cell.length_b   1.000
_cell.length_c   1.000
_cell.angle_alpha   90.00
_cell.angle_beta   90.00
_cell.angle_gamma   90.00
#
_symmetry.space_group_name_H-M   'P 1'
#
loop_
_entity.id
_entity.type
_entity.pdbx_description
1 polymer ?
#
loop_
_entity_poly.entity_id
_entity_poly.type
_entity_poly.pdbx_seq_one_letter_code
_entity_poly.pdbx_strand_id
1 'polypeptide(L)' 'TCKLEGMFKDITLSNSTADDFRLHVSQKRLNLNGIDLFVRVLTTGFWPTQSTNNQCNLPSAVREAYQC' A
#
# COMPACT_ATOMS: atom_id res chain seq x y z
N THR A 1 -11.55 -12.66 -19.44
CA THR A 1 -11.84 -11.22 -19.30
C THR A 1 -12.01 -10.80 -17.85
N CYS A 2 -12.65 -11.59 -16.97
CA CYS A 2 -12.91 -11.24 -15.56
C CYS A 2 -11.68 -10.80 -14.71
N LYS A 3 -10.49 -11.39 -14.93
CA LYS A 3 -9.28 -11.02 -14.17
C LYS A 3 -8.82 -9.58 -14.44
N LEU A 4 -8.85 -9.15 -15.70
CA LEU A 4 -8.48 -7.78 -16.07
C LEU A 4 -9.48 -6.77 -15.52
N GLU A 5 -10.78 -7.09 -15.55
CA GLU A 5 -11.81 -6.27 -14.88
C GLU A 5 -11.55 -6.14 -13.39
N GLY A 6 -11.17 -7.23 -12.71
CA GLY A 6 -10.77 -7.21 -11.31
C GLY A 6 -9.57 -6.31 -11.05
N MET A 7 -8.54 -6.37 -11.90
CA MET A 7 -7.37 -5.49 -11.81
C MET A 7 -7.75 -4.00 -11.95
N PHE A 8 -8.60 -3.64 -12.91
CA PHE A 8 -9.04 -2.25 -13.07
C PHE A 8 -9.83 -1.76 -11.85
N LYS A 9 -10.71 -2.61 -11.30
CA LYS A 9 -11.45 -2.29 -10.07
C LYS A 9 -10.51 -2.07 -8.88
N ASP A 10 -9.50 -2.93 -8.72
CA ASP A 10 -8.49 -2.79 -7.66
C ASP A 10 -7.69 -1.49 -7.81
N ILE A 11 -7.32 -1.08 -9.03
CA ILE A 11 -6.61 0.20 -9.24
C ILE A 11 -7.45 1.37 -8.72
N THR A 12 -8.72 1.45 -9.13
CA THR A 12 -9.59 2.57 -8.74
C THR A 12 -9.84 2.57 -7.24
N LEU A 13 -10.20 1.42 -6.66
CA LEU A 13 -10.46 1.29 -5.23
C LEU A 13 -9.22 1.63 -4.41
N SER A 14 -8.07 1.10 -4.81
CA SER A 14 -6.81 1.33 -4.11
C SER A 14 -6.40 2.80 -4.09
N ASN A 15 -6.65 3.57 -5.16
CA ASN A 15 -6.33 4.99 -5.17
C ASN A 15 -7.19 5.75 -4.17
N SER A 16 -8.50 5.50 -4.12
CA SER A 16 -9.39 6.13 -3.14
C SER A 16 -8.97 5.79 -1.70
N THR A 17 -8.66 4.53 -1.42
CA THR A 17 -8.16 4.12 -0.09
C THR A 17 -6.82 4.77 0.26
N ALA A 18 -5.92 4.96 -0.71
CA ALA A 18 -4.64 5.63 -0.48
C ALA A 18 -4.81 7.12 -0.15
N ASP A 19 -5.77 7.80 -0.79
CA ASP A 19 -6.09 9.19 -0.48
C ASP A 19 -6.73 9.33 0.92
N ASP A 20 -7.64 8.42 1.29
CA ASP A 20 -8.20 8.37 2.64
C ASP A 20 -7.11 8.13 3.71
N PHE A 21 -6.15 7.25 3.42
CA PHE A 21 -5.00 7.00 4.28
C PHE A 21 -4.13 8.26 4.44
N ARG A 22 -3.82 8.97 3.35
CA ARG A 22 -3.08 10.23 3.41
C ARG A 22 -3.80 11.29 4.23
N LEU A 23 -5.12 11.40 4.07
CA LEU A 23 -5.94 12.28 4.88
C LEU A 23 -5.83 11.91 6.37
N HIS A 24 -5.92 10.63 6.70
CA HIS A 24 -5.80 10.12 8.06
C HIS A 24 -4.44 10.43 8.70
N VAL A 25 -3.35 10.17 7.97
CA VAL A 25 -1.97 10.47 8.40
C VAL A 25 -1.81 11.97 8.69
N SER A 26 -2.32 12.82 7.80
CA SER A 26 -2.29 14.27 7.96
C SER A 26 -3.11 14.75 9.16
N GLN A 27 -4.34 14.24 9.32
CA GLN A 27 -5.24 14.60 10.42
C GLN A 27 -4.68 14.20 11.79
N LYS A 28 -4.13 12.98 11.90
CA LYS A 28 -3.53 12.48 13.14
C LYS A 28 -2.09 12.95 13.36
N ARG A 29 -1.51 13.68 12.40
CA ARG A 29 -0.10 14.10 12.40
C ARG A 29 0.84 12.93 12.68
N LEU A 30 0.57 11.78 12.05
CA LEU A 30 1.43 10.61 12.19
C LEU A 30 2.79 10.95 11.58
N ASN A 31 3.84 10.79 12.38
CA ASN A 31 5.19 11.04 11.93
C ASN A 31 5.74 9.81 11.20
N LEU A 32 5.83 9.87 9.88
CA LEU A 32 6.44 8.82 9.06
C LEU A 32 7.97 8.96 8.96
N ASN A 33 8.61 9.66 9.90
CA ASN A 33 10.06 9.87 9.92
C ASN A 33 10.62 10.46 8.60
N GLY A 34 9.84 11.32 7.93
CA GLY A 34 10.21 11.93 6.65
C GLY A 34 10.01 11.02 5.42
N ILE A 35 9.36 9.86 5.57
CA ILE A 35 9.05 8.94 4.47
C ILE A 35 7.70 9.29 3.86
N ASP A 36 7.66 9.39 2.53
CA ASP A 36 6.41 9.40 1.76
C ASP A 36 5.97 7.97 1.47
N LEU A 37 4.80 7.58 1.99
CA LEU A 37 4.26 6.23 1.86
C LEU A 37 3.12 6.21 0.84
N PHE A 38 3.27 5.37 -0.18
CA PHE A 38 2.19 5.06 -1.12
C PHE A 38 1.73 3.61 -0.92
N VAL A 39 0.44 3.42 -0.60
CA VAL A 39 -0.15 2.11 -0.34
C VAL A 39 -0.98 1.68 -1.53
N ARG A 40 -0.78 0.44 -2.00
CA ARG A 40 -1.63 -0.17 -3.02
C ARG A 40 -2.29 -1.45 -2.52
N VAL A 41 -3.61 -1.48 -2.51
CA VAL A 41 -4.40 -2.65 -2.10
C VAL A 41 -4.81 -3.42 -3.34
N LEU A 42 -4.49 -4.72 -3.36
CA LEU A 42 -4.72 -5.60 -4.50
C LEU A 42 -5.49 -6.84 -4.06
N THR A 43 -6.43 -7.31 -4.88
CA THR A 43 -7.14 -8.56 -4.64
C THR A 43 -6.27 -9.74 -5.08
N THR A 44 -5.97 -10.63 -4.12
CA THR A 44 -5.23 -11.87 -4.38
C THR A 44 -5.91 -12.68 -5.48
N GLY A 45 -5.14 -13.14 -6.47
CA GLY A 45 -5.63 -13.96 -7.59
C GLY A 45 -6.06 -13.18 -8.84
N PHE A 46 -6.24 -11.86 -8.76
CA PHE A 46 -6.41 -11.00 -9.95
C PHE A 46 -5.08 -10.43 -10.46
N TRP A 47 -4.09 -10.26 -9.59
CA TRP A 47 -2.77 -9.75 -9.96
C TRP A 47 -1.74 -10.87 -10.06
N PRO A 48 -0.85 -10.82 -11.07
CA PRO A 48 0.29 -11.74 -11.17
C PRO A 48 1.40 -11.30 -10.21
N THR A 49 1.14 -11.26 -8.91
CA THR A 49 2.18 -11.04 -7.91
C THR A 49 2.78 -12.38 -7.53
N GLN A 50 4.09 -12.54 -7.73
CA GLN A 50 4.80 -13.70 -7.21
C GLN A 50 4.87 -13.56 -5.68
N SER A 51 4.32 -14.51 -4.94
CA SER A 51 4.57 -14.63 -3.51
C SER A 51 6.03 -15.03 -3.32
N THR A 52 6.89 -14.03 -3.19
CA THR A 52 8.31 -14.23 -2.93
C THR A 52 8.52 -14.10 -1.42
N ASN A 53 8.99 -15.18 -0.79
CA ASN A 53 9.46 -15.16 0.59
C ASN A 53 10.86 -14.54 0.61
N ASN A 54 10.94 -13.26 0.25
CA ASN A 54 12.19 -12.53 0.22
C ASN A 54 12.38 -11.87 1.59
N GLN A 55 13.26 -12.46 2.40
CA GLN A 55 13.76 -11.79 3.60
C GLN A 55 14.61 -10.59 3.16
N CYS A 56 14.01 -9.41 3.16
CA CYS A 56 14.70 -8.16 2.85
C CYS A 56 14.96 -7.36 4.12
N ASN A 57 16.18 -6.83 4.27
CA ASN A 57 16.52 -5.93 5.36
C ASN A 57 16.01 -4.52 5.04
N LEU A 58 14.91 -4.12 5.67
CA LEU A 58 14.37 -2.76 5.55
C LEU A 58 15.13 -1.81 6.49
N PRO A 59 15.44 -0.57 6.07
CA PRO A 59 15.96 0.46 6.96
C PRO A 59 15.03 0.71 8.16
N SER A 60 15.59 1.11 9.30
CA SER A 60 14.83 1.36 10.53
C SER A 60 13.68 2.34 10.33
N ALA A 61 13.92 3.42 9.60
CA ALA A 61 12.91 4.44 9.30
C ALA A 61 11.69 3.85 8.58
N VAL A 62 11.90 2.96 7.59
CA VAL A 62 10.81 2.31 6.83
C VAL A 62 10.02 1.36 7.73
N ARG A 63 10.72 0.62 8.58
CA ARG A 63 10.11 -0.31 9.54
C ARG A 63 9.28 0.42 10.60
N GLU A 64 9.76 1.57 11.08
CA GLU A 64 9.02 2.41 12.04
C GLU A 64 7.79 3.02 11.39
N ALA A 65 7.90 3.55 10.17
CA ALA A 65 6.76 4.10 9.42
C ALA A 65 5.67 3.06 9.14
N TYR A 66 6.02 1.78 9.02
CA TYR A 66 5.06 0.68 8.86
C TYR A 66 4.30 0.32 10.15
N GLN A 67 4.86 0.62 11.33
CA GLN A 67 4.29 0.25 12.62
C GLN A 67 3.39 1.33 13.25
N CYS A 68 3.39 2.54 12.69
CA CYS A 68 2.63 3.69 13.18
C CYS A 68 1.13 3.63 12.88
#